data_AF-A0A3C1Q8K1-F1
#
_entry.id   AF-A0A3C1Q8K1-F1
#
_cell.length_a   1.000
_cell.length_b   1.000
_cell.length_c   1.000
_cell.angle_alpha   90.00
_cell.angle_beta   90.00
_cell.angle_gamma   90.00
#
_symmetry.space_group_name_H-M   'P 1'
#
loop_
_entity.id
_entity.type
_entity.pdbx_description
1 polymer ?
#
loop_
_entity_poly.entity_id
_entity_poly.type
_entity_poly.pdbx_seq_one_letter_code
_entity_poly.pdbx_strand_id
1 'polypeptide(L)'
;MEKKQLAAELDSILRLDTKPVGIKLYKSQDDLPRKPFNFKLNLCQLVAMARYQGKTNTGTPEKMICAMGAACVGLIDTPEAIASGKA
;
A
#
# COMPACT_ATOMS: atom_id res chain seq x y z
N MET A 1 -19.62 9.06 -10.07
CA MET A 1 -18.85 8.43 -11.17
C MET A 1 -18.59 6.98 -10.85
N GLU A 2 -18.65 6.11 -11.86
CA GLU A 2 -18.28 4.70 -11.71
C GLU A 2 -16.76 4.57 -11.51
N LYS A 3 -16.28 3.63 -10.68
CA LYS A 3 -14.84 3.50 -10.34
C LYS A 3 -13.93 3.36 -11.57
N LYS A 4 -14.44 2.69 -12.61
CA LYS A 4 -13.73 2.48 -13.87
C LYS A 4 -13.53 3.80 -14.64
N GLN A 5 -14.52 4.69 -14.61
CA GLN A 5 -14.43 6.00 -15.26
C GLN A 5 -13.40 6.89 -14.56
N LEU A 6 -13.41 6.93 -13.23
CA LEU A 6 -12.45 7.72 -12.46
C LEU A 6 -11.00 7.24 -12.68
N ALA A 7 -10.79 5.93 -12.73
CA ALA A 7 -9.47 5.37 -13.01
C ALA A 7 -8.97 5.74 -14.42
N ALA A 8 -9.86 5.70 -15.41
CA ALA A 8 -9.53 6.08 -16.79
C ALA A 8 -9.19 7.57 -16.91
N GLU A 9 -9.90 8.44 -16.19
CA GLU A 9 -9.66 9.88 -16.16
C GLU A 9 -8.34 10.23 -15.45
N LEU A 10 -8.02 9.58 -14.33
CA LEU A 10 -6.73 9.74 -13.67
C LEU A 10 -5.57 9.32 -14.57
N ASP A 11 -5.71 8.19 -15.27
CA ASP A 11 -4.68 7.67 -16.17
C ASP A 11 -4.44 8.62 -17.36
N SER A 12 -5.51 9.21 -17.92
CA SER A 12 -5.41 10.13 -19.05
C SER A 12 -4.81 11.49 -18.67
N ILE A 13 -5.17 12.03 -17.50
CA ILE A 13 -4.67 13.32 -17.01
C ILE A 13 -3.22 13.20 -16.55
N LEU A 14 -2.92 12.20 -15.71
CA LEU A 14 -1.61 12.08 -15.07
C LEU A 14 -0.57 11.42 -15.98
N ARG A 15 -1.01 10.76 -17.06
CA ARG A 15 -0.14 10.08 -18.05
C ARG A 15 0.88 9.15 -17.38
N LEU A 16 0.40 8.34 -16.43
CA LEU A 16 1.25 7.50 -15.61
C LEU A 16 1.95 6.44 -16.49
N ASP A 17 3.23 6.18 -16.25
CA ASP A 17 3.99 5.12 -16.93
C ASP A 17 3.43 3.71 -16.67
N THR A 18 2.56 3.58 -15.68
CA THR A 18 2.00 2.32 -15.17
C THR A 18 0.64 2.57 -14.52
N LYS A 19 -0.08 1.49 -14.20
CA LYS A 19 -1.39 1.60 -13.56
C LYS A 19 -1.33 1.95 -12.07
N PRO A 20 -2.31 2.73 -11.56
CA PRO A 20 -2.46 2.98 -10.13
C PRO A 20 -2.73 1.68 -9.37
N VAL A 21 -2.25 1.61 -8.12
CA VAL A 21 -2.43 0.45 -7.24
C VAL A 21 -3.48 0.76 -6.18
N GLY A 22 -4.51 -0.07 -6.09
CA GLY A 22 -5.51 0.01 -5.03
C GLY A 22 -5.03 -0.67 -3.76
N ILE A 23 -5.11 0.01 -2.62
CA ILE A 23 -4.85 -0.55 -1.29
C ILE A 23 -6.20 -0.67 -0.57
N LYS A 24 -6.52 -1.88 -0.11
CA LYS A 24 -7.71 -2.14 0.71
C LYS A 24 -7.26 -2.48 2.13
N LEU A 25 -7.78 -1.75 3.11
CA LEU A 25 -7.54 -1.99 4.53
C LEU A 25 -8.61 -2.93 5.08
N TYR A 26 -8.19 -3.78 6.01
CA TYR A 26 -9.02 -4.78 6.68
C TYR A 26 -8.90 -4.61 8.19
N LYS A 27 -9.94 -4.97 8.93
CA LYS A 27 -9.96 -4.86 10.40
C LYS A 27 -9.31 -6.05 11.09
N SER A 28 -9.48 -7.26 10.53
CA SER A 28 -8.84 -8.48 11.01
C SER A 28 -7.90 -9.08 9.97
N GLN A 29 -6.90 -9.82 10.44
CA GLN A 29 -6.07 -10.67 9.59
C GLN A 29 -6.87 -11.84 8.99
N ASP A 30 -7.95 -12.26 9.64
CA ASP A 30 -8.81 -13.34 9.15
C ASP A 30 -9.59 -12.95 7.89
N ASP A 31 -9.80 -11.66 7.67
CA ASP A 31 -10.49 -11.12 6.49
C ASP A 31 -9.57 -11.01 5.26
N LEU A 32 -8.28 -11.30 5.43
CA LEU A 32 -7.29 -11.12 4.38
C LEU A 32 -7.50 -12.14 3.27
N PRO A 33 -7.53 -11.71 1.99
CA PRO A 33 -7.77 -12.63 0.87
C PRO A 33 -6.62 -13.62 0.65
N ARG A 34 -5.45 -13.34 1.23
CA ARG A 34 -4.21 -14.13 1.12
C ARG A 34 -3.40 -13.99 2.40
N LYS A 35 -2.69 -15.05 2.77
CA LYS A 35 -1.73 -15.02 3.87
C LYS A 35 -0.57 -14.05 3.53
N PRO A 36 -0.12 -13.23 4.50
CA PRO A 36 1.10 -12.42 4.32
C PRO A 36 2.33 -13.31 4.09
N PHE A 37 3.38 -12.73 3.51
CA PHE A 37 4.68 -13.39 3.43
C PHE A 37 5.25 -13.67 4.83
N ASN A 38 6.05 -14.73 4.93
CA ASN A 38 6.68 -15.11 6.20
C ASN A 38 7.89 -14.22 6.58
N PHE A 39 8.40 -13.42 5.64
CA PHE A 39 9.45 -12.42 5.85
C PHE A 39 8.91 -10.99 5.84
N LYS A 40 9.72 -10.02 6.31
CA LYS A 40 9.34 -8.61 6.36
C LYS A 40 9.57 -7.93 5.01
N LEU A 41 8.72 -6.96 4.67
CA LEU A 41 8.78 -6.18 3.44
C LEU A 41 8.42 -4.71 3.70
N ASN A 42 8.82 -3.82 2.79
CA ASN A 42 8.33 -2.45 2.77
C ASN A 42 7.00 -2.34 2.02
N LEU A 43 6.17 -1.37 2.39
CA LEU A 43 4.94 -1.04 1.65
C LEU A 43 5.24 -0.77 0.16
N CYS A 44 6.30 -0.01 -0.14
CA CYS A 44 6.68 0.29 -1.52
C CYS A 44 7.03 -0.96 -2.33
N GLN A 45 7.58 -2.02 -1.71
CA GLN A 45 7.84 -3.29 -2.37
C GLN A 45 6.53 -4.05 -2.66
N LEU A 46 5.57 -4.03 -1.73
CA LEU A 46 4.22 -4.58 -1.97
C LEU A 46 3.52 -3.87 -3.13
N VAL A 47 3.58 -2.53 -3.15
CA VAL A 47 3.03 -1.71 -4.23
C VAL A 47 3.75 -2.01 -5.56
N ALA A 48 5.08 -2.10 -5.56
CA ALA A 48 5.86 -2.40 -6.77
C ALA A 48 5.53 -3.79 -7.34
N MET A 49 5.35 -4.80 -6.50
CA MET A 49 4.92 -6.14 -6.96
C MET A 49 3.53 -6.11 -7.60
N ALA A 50 2.58 -5.37 -7.02
CA ALA A 50 1.26 -5.19 -7.62
C ALA A 50 1.34 -4.43 -8.94
N ARG A 51 2.10 -3.32 -8.97
CA ARG A 51 2.26 -2.41 -10.11
C ARG A 51 2.94 -3.07 -11.30
N TYR A 52 4.08 -3.73 -11.10
CA TYR A 52 4.93 -4.21 -12.19
C TYR A 52 4.74 -5.70 -12.50
N GLN A 53 4.34 -6.51 -11.52
CA GLN A 53 4.20 -7.96 -11.70
C GLN A 53 2.74 -8.42 -11.74
N GLY A 54 1.78 -7.52 -11.51
CA GLY A 54 0.35 -7.86 -11.41
C GLY A 54 0.02 -8.78 -10.22
N LYS A 55 0.93 -8.91 -9.24
CA LYS A 55 0.74 -9.79 -8.09
C LYS A 55 0.04 -9.05 -6.96
N THR A 56 -1.17 -9.49 -6.63
CA THR A 56 -1.88 -9.01 -5.43
C THR A 56 -1.32 -9.67 -4.18
N ASN A 57 -1.01 -8.86 -3.17
CA ASN A 57 -0.31 -9.31 -1.98
C ASN A 57 -1.02 -8.77 -0.74
N THR A 58 -0.67 -9.31 0.42
CA THR A 58 -1.14 -8.84 1.72
C THR A 58 0.04 -8.46 2.61
N GLY A 59 -0.13 -7.43 3.43
CA GLY A 59 0.83 -7.03 4.47
C GLY A 59 0.12 -6.79 5.79
N THR A 60 0.84 -6.94 6.89
CA THR A 60 0.40 -6.62 8.26
C THR A 60 1.43 -5.72 8.92
N PRO A 61 1.07 -4.94 9.96
CA PRO A 61 1.99 -4.02 10.62
C PRO A 61 3.29 -4.70 11.07
N GLU A 62 3.22 -5.92 11.60
CA GLU A 62 4.37 -6.66 12.17
C GLU A 62 5.36 -7.15 11.09
N LYS A 63 4.88 -7.25 9.85
CA LYS A 63 5.67 -7.64 8.67
C LYS A 63 6.17 -6.43 7.87
N MET A 64 5.88 -5.21 8.30
CA MET A 64 6.44 -4.00 7.69
C MET A 64 7.84 -3.71 8.23
N ILE A 65 8.81 -3.47 7.33
CA ILE A 65 10.16 -3.05 7.72
C ILE A 65 10.18 -1.55 8.07
N CYS A 66 9.50 -0.73 7.26
CA CYS A 66 9.53 0.72 7.38
C CYS A 66 8.31 1.26 8.14
N ALA A 67 8.58 1.96 9.25
CA ALA A 67 7.56 2.61 10.06
C ALA A 67 6.80 3.70 9.28
N MET A 68 7.49 4.47 8.43
CA MET A 68 6.83 5.45 7.56
C MET A 68 5.84 4.78 6.61
N GLY A 69 6.23 3.66 6.00
CA GLY A 69 5.35 2.88 5.12
C GLY A 69 4.10 2.40 5.84
N ALA A 70 4.23 1.88 7.07
CA ALA A 70 3.08 1.45 7.87
C ALA A 70 2.20 2.63 8.30
N ALA A 71 2.79 3.75 8.70
CA ALA A 71 2.06 4.95 9.12
C ALA A 71 1.28 5.58 7.95
N CYS A 72 1.85 5.66 6.75
CA CYS A 72 1.20 6.25 5.57
C CYS A 72 -0.10 5.55 5.16
N VAL A 73 -0.28 4.28 5.53
CA VAL A 73 -1.52 3.52 5.27
C VAL A 73 -2.39 3.36 6.52
N GLY A 74 -2.06 4.06 7.61
CA GLY A 74 -2.83 4.07 8.85
C GLY A 74 -2.78 2.76 9.63
N LEU A 75 -1.76 1.93 9.44
CA LEU A 75 -1.58 0.67 10.17
C LEU A 75 -0.97 0.87 11.56
N ILE A 76 -0.28 1.99 11.76
CA ILE A 76 0.29 2.43 13.04
C ILE A 76 0.13 3.95 13.16
N ASP A 77 0.25 4.47 14.37
CA ASP A 77 0.43 5.91 14.57
C ASP A 77 1.72 6.40 13.92
N THR A 78 1.70 7.64 13.42
CA THR A 78 2.91 8.23 12.81
C THR A 78 3.96 8.49 13.90
N PRO A 79 5.16 7.90 13.80
CA PRO A 79 6.23 8.15 14.78
C PRO A 79 6.58 9.63 14.90
N GLU A 80 6.89 10.09 16.11
CA GLU A 80 7.18 11.52 16.40
C GLU A 80 8.35 12.06 15.57
N ALA A 81 9.39 11.27 15.34
CA ALA A 81 10.52 11.67 14.48
C ALA A 81 10.09 11.99 13.03
N ILE A 82 9.09 11.27 12.51
CA ILE A 82 8.53 11.52 11.16
C ILE A 82 7.56 12.71 11.22
N ALA A 83 6.67 12.72 12.22
CA ALA A 83 5.67 13.79 12.38
C ALA A 83 6.30 15.17 12.60
N SER A 84 7.44 15.23 13.28
CA SER A 84 8.18 16.47 13.56
C SER A 84 9.08 16.93 12.40
N GLY A 85 9.26 16.10 11.37
CA GLY A 85 10.14 16.41 10.23
C GLY A 85 11.63 16.44 10.55
N LYS A 86 12.05 15.82 11.66
CA LYS A 86 13.46 15.76 12.11
C LYS A 86 14.19 14.48 11.68
N ALA A 87 13.49 13.58 11.00
CA ALA A 87 14.01 12.32 10.46
C ALA A 87 14.83 12.53 9.18
#